data_AF-D0N8Q6-F1
#
_entry.id   AF-D0N8Q6-F1
#
_cell.length_a   1.000
_cell.length_b   1.000
_cell.length_c   1.000
_cell.angle_alpha   90.00
_cell.angle_beta   90.00
_cell.angle_gamma   90.00
#
_symmetry.space_group_name_H-M   'P 1'
#
loop_
_entity.id
_entity.type
_entity.pdbx_description
1 polymer ?
#
loop_
_entity_poly.entity_id
_entity_poly.type
_entity_poly.pdbx_seq_one_letter_code
_entity_poly.pdbx_strand_id
1 'polypeptide(L)'
;MTEHGVRPMETKICLSADREERRRVLHALRGVKLREARRFLRARSSGIKPNTPYFQEERYESADGGFCIARFEITPLHGVKGGVRAVFDAVLQAAFNVEIIISETSGNITVREDDDMNDERVSQMRLVSQTSRGVLVENNLVHFTERGRAVSVQTAGARST
;
A
#
# COMPACT_ATOMS: atom_id res chain seq x y z
N MET A 1 18.48 -8.68 22.06
CA MET A 1 18.80 -8.73 20.61
C MET A 1 17.57 -8.24 19.86
N THR A 2 17.59 -7.00 19.38
CA THR A 2 16.48 -6.40 18.65
C THR A 2 16.51 -6.92 17.22
N GLU A 3 15.56 -7.79 16.90
CA GLU A 3 15.31 -8.22 15.53
C GLU A 3 14.67 -7.04 14.79
N HIS A 4 15.50 -6.15 14.24
CA HIS A 4 15.06 -5.07 13.37
C HIS A 4 14.68 -5.68 12.02
N GLY A 5 13.50 -6.34 12.00
CA GLY A 5 12.87 -6.82 10.79
C GLY A 5 12.77 -5.68 9.77
N VAL A 6 13.00 -5.99 8.49
CA VAL A 6 12.89 -5.03 7.39
C VAL A 6 11.57 -4.27 7.52
N ARG A 7 11.62 -2.95 7.71
CA ARG A 7 10.45 -2.07 7.75
C ARG A 7 10.47 -1.19 6.49
N PRO A 8 9.75 -1.57 5.42
CA PRO A 8 9.75 -0.83 4.15
C PRO A 8 9.31 0.64 4.28
N MET A 9 8.64 0.97 5.38
CA MET A 9 8.11 2.29 5.70
C MET A 9 9.13 3.23 6.38
N GLU A 10 10.27 2.73 6.86
CA GLU A 10 11.27 3.56 7.58
C GLU A 10 12.21 4.36 6.66
N THR A 11 12.02 4.33 5.34
CA THR A 11 12.84 5.17 4.46
C THR A 11 12.37 6.62 4.57
N LYS A 12 13.25 7.50 5.06
CA LYS A 12 13.03 8.95 4.97
C LYS A 12 13.00 9.37 3.50
N ILE A 13 11.90 9.99 3.08
CA ILE A 13 11.73 10.56 1.75
C ILE A 13 11.49 12.06 1.92
N CYS A 14 12.31 12.88 1.26
CA CYS A 14 12.12 14.32 1.22
C CYS A 14 11.62 14.68 -0.19
N LEU A 15 10.37 15.15 -0.26
CA LEU A 15 9.74 15.54 -1.52
C LEU A 15 9.78 17.05 -1.68
N SER A 16 10.29 17.53 -2.81
CA SER A 16 10.31 18.94 -3.18
C SER A 16 8.89 19.48 -3.37
N ALA A 17 8.72 20.80 -3.23
CA ALA A 17 7.51 21.51 -3.64
C ALA A 17 7.34 21.51 -5.18
N ASP A 18 8.45 21.41 -5.92
CA ASP A 18 8.44 21.29 -7.38
C ASP A 18 7.86 19.95 -7.84
N ARG A 19 6.87 20.00 -8.74
CA ARG A 19 6.11 18.82 -9.16
C ARG A 19 6.96 17.87 -10.00
N GLU A 20 7.81 18.38 -10.88
CA GLU A 20 8.64 17.55 -11.76
C GLU A 20 9.77 16.86 -11.00
N GLU A 21 10.46 17.60 -10.12
CA GLU A 21 11.46 17.07 -9.21
C GLU A 21 10.87 16.00 -8.30
N ARG A 22 9.71 16.28 -7.69
CA ARG A 22 9.00 15.30 -6.87
C ARG A 22 8.70 14.03 -7.65
N ARG A 23 8.13 14.15 -8.87
CA ARG A 23 7.82 13.00 -9.71
C ARG A 23 9.09 12.20 -10.04
N ARG A 24 10.19 12.87 -10.40
CA ARG A 24 11.49 12.23 -10.67
C ARG A 24 11.99 11.44 -9.47
N VAL A 25 11.94 12.01 -8.27
CA VAL A 25 12.33 11.34 -7.02
C VAL A 25 11.47 10.09 -6.79
N LEU A 26 10.15 10.21 -6.91
CA LEU A 26 9.25 9.08 -6.69
C LEU A 26 9.50 7.95 -7.71
N HIS A 27 9.71 8.27 -8.99
CA HIS A 27 10.08 7.27 -9.99
C HIS A 27 11.39 6.56 -9.66
N ALA A 28 12.41 7.30 -9.23
CA ALA A 28 13.69 6.72 -8.83
C ALA A 28 13.53 5.75 -7.64
N LEU A 29 12.60 6.04 -6.73
CA LEU A 29 12.32 5.20 -5.57
C LEU A 29 11.48 3.95 -5.90
N ARG A 30 10.65 3.97 -6.96
CA ARG A 30 9.70 2.89 -7.30
C ARG A 30 10.34 1.50 -7.26
N GLY A 31 11.47 1.32 -7.95
CA GLY A 31 12.12 0.03 -8.05
C GLY A 31 12.59 -0.52 -6.70
N VAL A 32 13.17 0.34 -5.86
CA VAL A 32 13.61 -0.01 -4.51
C VAL A 32 12.41 -0.35 -3.63
N LYS A 33 11.38 0.50 -3.63
CA LYS A 33 10.17 0.32 -2.81
C LYS A 33 9.42 -0.96 -3.14
N LEU A 34 9.28 -1.30 -4.43
CA LEU A 34 8.67 -2.56 -4.84
C LEU A 34 9.49 -3.79 -4.43
N ARG A 35 10.83 -3.71 -4.43
CA ARG A 35 11.68 -4.81 -3.91
C ARG A 35 11.52 -4.98 -2.41
N GLU A 36 11.57 -3.90 -1.64
CA GLU A 36 11.39 -3.95 -0.18
C GLU A 36 9.99 -4.44 0.20
N ALA A 37 8.94 -3.99 -0.51
CA ALA A 37 7.58 -4.49 -0.32
C ALA A 37 7.49 -6.00 -0.56
N ARG A 38 8.07 -6.52 -1.66
CA ARG A 38 8.10 -7.96 -1.94
C ARG A 38 8.87 -8.74 -0.87
N ARG A 39 10.00 -8.21 -0.40
CA ARG A 39 10.78 -8.83 0.68
C ARG A 39 10.00 -8.88 1.99
N PHE A 40 9.35 -7.78 2.35
CA PHE A 40 8.50 -7.70 3.54
C PHE A 40 7.32 -8.66 3.48
N LEU A 41 6.58 -8.68 2.37
CA LEU A 41 5.46 -9.60 2.19
C LEU A 41 5.90 -11.06 2.30
N ARG A 42 7.03 -11.44 1.68
CA ARG A 42 7.59 -12.81 1.78
C ARG A 42 8.01 -13.18 3.20
N ALA A 43 8.66 -12.25 3.91
CA ALA A 43 9.09 -12.49 5.28
C ALA A 43 7.89 -12.64 6.23
N ARG A 44 6.91 -11.73 6.14
CA ARG A 44 5.71 -11.73 6.98
C ARG A 44 4.72 -12.86 6.64
N SER A 45 4.67 -13.32 5.40
CA SER A 45 3.83 -14.47 5.01
C SER A 45 4.49 -15.82 5.27
N SER A 46 5.78 -15.85 5.66
CA SER A 46 6.49 -17.09 5.95
C SER A 46 5.81 -17.87 7.06
N GLY A 47 5.46 -19.13 6.80
CA GLY A 47 4.75 -19.99 7.76
C GLY A 47 3.25 -19.72 7.88
N ILE A 48 2.70 -18.72 7.20
CA ILE A 48 1.26 -18.44 7.17
C ILE A 48 0.62 -19.14 5.98
N LYS A 49 -0.49 -19.85 6.22
CA LYS A 49 -1.27 -20.49 5.15
C LYS A 49 -1.93 -19.41 4.28
N PRO A 50 -1.68 -19.35 2.96
CA PRO A 50 -2.15 -18.24 2.10
C PRO A 50 -3.66 -18.03 2.05
N ASN A 51 -4.46 -19.07 2.30
CA ASN A 51 -5.93 -19.03 2.23
C ASN A 51 -6.58 -18.95 3.61
N THR A 52 -5.81 -18.74 4.67
CA THR A 52 -6.34 -18.59 6.03
C THR A 52 -6.40 -17.09 6.36
N PRO A 53 -7.55 -16.57 6.82
CA PRO A 53 -7.62 -15.21 7.32
C PRO A 53 -6.55 -14.98 8.39
N TYR A 54 -5.82 -13.88 8.26
CA TYR A 54 -4.74 -13.54 9.19
C TYR A 54 -4.73 -12.03 9.41
N PHE A 55 -4.46 -11.60 10.65
CA PHE A 55 -4.34 -10.20 11.00
C PHE A 55 -3.25 -10.05 12.07
N GLN A 56 -2.34 -9.11 11.84
CA GLN A 56 -1.32 -8.69 12.79
C GLN A 56 -1.18 -7.18 12.74
N GLU A 57 -1.09 -6.56 13.92
CA GLU A 57 -0.86 -5.13 14.07
C GLU A 57 0.17 -4.87 15.17
N GLU A 58 1.14 -4.02 14.85
CA GLU A 58 2.16 -3.55 15.78
C GLU A 58 2.02 -2.03 15.89
N ARG A 59 1.84 -1.54 17.11
CA ARG A 59 1.79 -0.11 17.43
C ARG A 59 3.01 0.26 18.24
N TYR A 60 3.69 1.32 17.87
CA TYR A 60 4.89 1.78 18.54
C TYR A 60 5.06 3.28 18.40
N GLU A 61 5.83 3.87 19.31
CA GLU A 61 6.25 5.26 19.22
C GLU A 61 7.63 5.30 18.56
N SER A 62 7.81 6.19 17.58
CA SER A 62 9.13 6.44 16.98
C SER A 62 9.98 7.29 17.92
N ALA A 63 11.30 7.29 17.70
CA ALA A 63 12.24 8.01 18.57
C ALA A 63 11.99 9.53 18.64
N ASP A 64 11.27 10.09 17.67
CA ASP A 64 10.83 11.49 17.59
C ASP A 64 9.41 11.73 18.15
N GLY A 65 8.81 10.74 18.83
CA GLY A 65 7.50 10.85 19.47
C GLY A 65 6.31 10.60 18.53
N GLY A 66 6.56 10.14 17.31
CA GLY A 66 5.52 9.83 16.33
C GLY A 66 4.80 8.52 16.65
N PHE A 67 3.47 8.50 16.55
CA PHE A 67 2.71 7.26 16.70
C PHE A 67 2.68 6.48 15.38
N CYS A 68 3.23 5.28 15.40
CA CYS A 68 3.41 4.43 14.22
C CYS A 68 2.64 3.13 14.34
N ILE A 69 2.11 2.66 13.20
CA ILE A 69 1.39 1.39 13.08
C ILE A 69 1.97 0.60 11.90
N ALA A 70 2.28 -0.68 12.13
CA ALA A 70 2.55 -1.65 11.08
C ALA A 70 1.47 -2.74 11.10
N ARG A 71 0.73 -2.87 10.01
CA ARG A 71 -0.35 -3.86 9.85
C ARG A 71 -0.03 -4.83 8.72
N PHE A 72 -0.29 -6.11 8.95
CA PHE A 72 -0.25 -7.16 7.94
C PHE A 72 -1.50 -8.02 8.05
N GLU A 73 -2.18 -8.22 6.92
CA GLU A 73 -3.45 -8.93 6.87
C GLU A 73 -3.55 -9.81 5.62
N ILE A 74 -4.24 -10.94 5.75
CA ILE A 74 -4.65 -11.82 4.65
C ILE A 74 -6.17 -11.95 4.72
N THR A 75 -6.85 -11.55 3.64
CA THR A 75 -8.32 -11.64 3.51
C THR A 75 -8.66 -12.50 2.30
N PRO A 76 -9.03 -13.77 2.48
CA PRO A 76 -9.38 -14.66 1.38
C PRO A 76 -10.65 -14.19 0.66
N LEU A 77 -10.54 -13.95 -0.65
CA LEU A 77 -11.67 -13.58 -1.51
C LEU A 77 -12.12 -14.79 -2.33
N HIS A 78 -13.41 -15.14 -2.24
CA HIS A 78 -14.00 -16.30 -2.91
C HIS A 78 -14.95 -15.85 -4.01
N GLY A 79 -15.04 -16.62 -5.10
CA GLY A 79 -16.02 -16.40 -6.17
C GLY A 79 -15.80 -15.17 -7.04
N VAL A 80 -14.62 -14.53 -6.98
CA VAL A 80 -14.33 -13.32 -7.78
C VAL A 80 -14.21 -13.66 -9.26
N LYS A 81 -15.19 -13.19 -10.05
CA LYS A 81 -15.13 -13.26 -11.52
C LYS A 81 -13.97 -12.40 -12.02
N GLY A 82 -13.12 -12.94 -12.89
CA GLY A 82 -11.90 -12.28 -13.37
C GLY A 82 -10.68 -12.45 -12.47
N GLY A 83 -10.80 -13.16 -11.34
CA GLY A 83 -9.68 -13.59 -10.50
C GLY A 83 -8.84 -12.44 -9.95
N VAL A 84 -7.55 -12.69 -9.72
CA VAL A 84 -6.61 -11.74 -9.10
C VAL A 84 -6.52 -10.41 -9.86
N ARG A 85 -6.68 -10.43 -11.19
CA ARG A 85 -6.65 -9.20 -11.99
C ARG A 85 -7.82 -8.28 -11.66
N ALA A 86 -9.03 -8.83 -11.56
CA ALA A 86 -10.22 -8.05 -11.20
C ALA A 86 -10.09 -7.46 -9.78
N VAL A 87 -9.56 -8.24 -8.83
CA VAL A 87 -9.26 -7.74 -7.48
C VAL A 87 -8.24 -6.60 -7.53
N PHE A 88 -7.16 -6.77 -8.28
CA PHE A 88 -6.11 -5.77 -8.41
C PHE A 88 -6.62 -4.47 -9.02
N ASP A 89 -7.38 -4.54 -10.11
CA ASP A 89 -7.96 -3.37 -10.76
C ASP A 89 -8.98 -2.67 -9.83
N ALA A 90 -9.75 -3.42 -9.04
CA ALA A 90 -10.65 -2.84 -8.03
C ALA A 90 -9.90 -2.14 -6.88
N VAL A 91 -8.77 -2.71 -6.41
CA VAL A 91 -7.91 -2.06 -5.40
C VAL A 91 -7.33 -0.75 -5.95
N LEU A 92 -6.87 -0.74 -7.21
CA LEU A 92 -6.41 0.49 -7.85
C LEU A 92 -7.54 1.52 -7.95
N GLN A 93 -8.74 1.11 -8.35
CA GLN A 93 -9.89 2.02 -8.42
C GLN A 93 -10.25 2.60 -7.04
N ALA A 94 -10.24 1.78 -5.98
CA ALA A 94 -10.47 2.27 -4.61
C ALA A 94 -9.39 3.27 -4.19
N ALA A 95 -8.12 2.96 -4.49
CA ALA A 95 -7.00 3.85 -4.23
C ALA A 95 -7.12 5.19 -4.97
N PHE A 96 -7.64 5.20 -6.20
CA PHE A 96 -7.87 6.42 -6.97
C PHE A 96 -9.00 7.31 -6.44
N ASN A 97 -9.98 6.73 -5.74
CA ASN A 97 -11.15 7.44 -5.17
C ASN A 97 -11.10 7.49 -3.64
N VAL A 98 -9.89 7.46 -3.06
CA VAL A 98 -9.74 7.29 -1.61
C VAL A 98 -10.30 8.49 -0.83
N GLU A 99 -10.35 9.69 -1.41
CA GLU A 99 -10.95 10.87 -0.80
C GLU A 99 -12.45 10.69 -0.56
N ILE A 100 -13.15 10.02 -1.48
CA ILE A 100 -14.57 9.69 -1.35
C ILE A 100 -14.72 8.65 -0.24
N ILE A 101 -13.92 7.58 -0.27
CA ILE A 101 -13.97 6.50 0.73
C ILE A 101 -13.70 7.05 2.13
N ILE A 102 -12.69 7.90 2.31
CA ILE A 102 -12.39 8.52 3.61
C ILE A 102 -13.53 9.46 4.02
N SER A 103 -14.11 10.19 3.07
CA SER A 103 -15.22 11.09 3.40
C SER A 103 -16.45 10.33 3.91
N GLU A 104 -16.84 9.27 3.21
CA GLU A 104 -17.98 8.43 3.59
C GLU A 104 -17.76 7.69 4.91
N THR A 105 -16.56 7.16 5.12
CA THR A 105 -16.24 6.37 6.32
C THR A 105 -16.04 7.24 7.57
N SER A 106 -15.48 8.45 7.43
CA SER A 106 -15.23 9.35 8.56
C SER A 106 -16.39 10.30 8.86
N GLY A 107 -17.30 10.50 7.90
CA GLY A 107 -18.35 11.52 7.97
C GLY A 107 -17.84 12.97 7.80
N ASN A 108 -16.55 13.16 7.48
CA ASN A 108 -15.95 14.47 7.26
C ASN A 108 -15.59 14.65 5.78
N ILE A 109 -15.72 15.87 5.24
CA ILE A 109 -15.29 16.13 3.87
C ILE A 109 -13.76 16.03 3.78
N THR A 110 -13.29 15.18 2.88
CA THR A 110 -11.89 15.02 2.51
C THR A 110 -11.70 15.54 1.09
N VAL A 111 -10.77 16.48 0.92
CA VAL A 111 -10.42 17.08 -0.36
C VAL A 111 -9.08 16.52 -0.82
N ARG A 112 -8.98 16.19 -2.09
CA ARG A 112 -7.74 15.83 -2.75
C ARG A 112 -7.16 17.06 -3.45
N GLU A 113 -5.95 17.46 -3.06
CA GLU A 113 -5.30 18.69 -3.55
C GLU A 113 -4.29 18.45 -4.68
N ASP A 114 -3.98 17.19 -5.01
CA ASP A 114 -3.09 16.86 -6.11
C ASP A 114 -3.84 16.63 -7.44
N ASP A 115 -3.14 16.87 -8.54
CA ASP A 115 -3.61 16.71 -9.92
C ASP A 115 -2.81 15.60 -10.66
N ASP A 116 -2.18 14.68 -9.92
CA ASP A 116 -1.15 13.77 -10.46
C ASP A 116 -1.66 12.41 -10.96
N MET A 117 -2.84 12.42 -11.59
CA MET A 117 -3.59 11.23 -11.96
C MET A 117 -3.13 10.52 -13.24
N ASN A 118 -2.19 11.09 -13.98
CA ASN A 118 -1.84 10.59 -15.31
C ASN A 118 -0.79 9.46 -15.36
N ASP A 119 -0.29 9.01 -14.21
CA ASP A 119 0.76 7.97 -14.15
C ASP A 119 0.26 6.70 -13.44
N GLU A 120 0.13 5.61 -14.21
CA GLU A 120 -0.36 4.31 -13.70
C GLU A 120 0.64 3.60 -12.77
N ARG A 121 1.92 4.01 -12.75
CA ARG A 121 3.00 3.30 -12.06
C ARG A 121 3.39 3.95 -10.75
N VAL A 122 3.24 5.27 -10.66
CA VAL A 122 3.55 6.08 -9.48
C VAL A 122 2.49 7.17 -9.34
N SER A 123 1.75 7.19 -8.24
CA SER A 123 0.87 8.31 -7.91
C SER A 123 1.15 8.81 -6.50
N GLN A 124 1.07 10.12 -6.32
CA GLN A 124 1.13 10.76 -5.01
C GLN A 124 -0.21 11.45 -4.77
N MET A 125 -0.75 11.31 -3.57
CA MET A 125 -2.05 11.88 -3.22
C MET A 125 -1.91 12.73 -1.95
N ARG A 126 -2.35 13.99 -2.01
CA ARG A 126 -2.41 14.88 -0.85
C ARG A 126 -3.87 15.06 -0.48
N LEU A 127 -4.25 14.50 0.66
CA LEU A 127 -5.62 14.48 1.15
C LEU A 127 -5.70 15.36 2.39
N VAL A 128 -6.67 16.27 2.41
CA VAL A 128 -6.90 17.18 3.52
C VAL A 128 -8.34 17.04 3.97
N SER A 129 -8.55 16.77 5.25
CA SER A 129 -9.87 16.67 5.86
C SER A 129 -9.95 17.60 7.06
N GLN A 130 -11.13 18.15 7.33
CA GLN A 130 -11.40 18.83 8.59
C GLN A 130 -12.35 17.98 9.42
N THR A 131 -11.90 17.58 10.60
CA THR A 131 -12.76 16.85 11.55
C THR A 131 -13.91 17.74 12.04
N SER A 132 -14.98 17.13 12.52
CA SER A 132 -16.11 17.82 13.17
C SER A 132 -15.72 18.73 14.34
N ARG A 133 -14.51 18.57 14.91
CA ARG A 133 -13.95 19.42 15.96
C ARG A 133 -13.08 20.56 15.42
N GLY A 134 -13.05 20.77 14.11
CA GLY A 134 -12.27 21.82 13.45
C GLY A 134 -10.79 21.47 13.25
N VAL A 135 -10.33 20.28 13.69
CA VAL A 135 -8.93 19.85 13.50
C VAL A 135 -8.71 19.47 12.04
N LEU A 136 -7.68 20.05 11.43
CA LEU A 136 -7.20 19.69 10.10
C LEU A 136 -6.32 18.46 10.17
N VAL A 137 -6.59 17.49 9.30
CA VAL A 137 -5.84 16.25 9.14
C VAL A 137 -5.32 16.20 7.72
N GLU A 138 -4.01 16.09 7.56
CA GLU A 138 -3.37 15.85 6.27
C GLU A 138 -2.91 14.40 6.18
N ASN A 139 -3.23 13.76 5.06
CA ASN A 139 -2.71 12.45 4.70
C ASN A 139 -1.99 12.52 3.35
N ASN A 140 -0.72 12.12 3.32
CA ASN A 140 0.13 12.17 2.15
C ASN A 140 0.49 10.74 1.75
N LEU A 141 -0.12 10.26 0.67
CA LEU A 141 -0.02 8.88 0.20
C LEU A 141 0.85 8.82 -1.04
N VAL A 142 1.62 7.73 -1.17
CA VAL A 142 2.36 7.41 -2.38
C VAL A 142 2.06 5.97 -2.77
N HIS A 143 1.58 5.75 -3.98
CA HIS A 143 1.35 4.43 -4.54
C HIS A 143 2.42 4.07 -5.56
N PHE A 144 3.04 2.91 -5.36
CA PHE A 144 3.94 2.28 -6.31
C PHE A 144 3.29 1.02 -6.85
N THR A 145 2.93 1.02 -8.12
CA THR A 145 2.17 -0.06 -8.74
C THR A 145 3.08 -0.89 -9.64
N GLU A 146 3.02 -2.21 -9.52
CA GLU A 146 3.66 -3.17 -10.44
C GLU A 146 2.64 -4.23 -10.86
N ARG A 147 2.41 -4.36 -12.17
CA ARG A 147 1.71 -5.51 -12.74
C ARG A 147 2.73 -6.61 -12.99
N GLY A 148 2.70 -7.68 -12.19
CA GLY A 148 3.46 -8.88 -12.48
C GLY A 148 2.85 -9.67 -13.64
N ARG A 149 3.67 -10.34 -14.44
CA ARG A 149 3.18 -11.46 -15.28
C ARG A 149 2.88 -12.64 -14.35
N ALA A 150 1.70 -13.23 -14.46
CA ALA A 150 1.42 -14.49 -13.79
C ALA A 150 2.39 -15.55 -14.31
N VAL A 151 3.25 -16.09 -13.45
CA VAL A 151 3.99 -17.32 -13.75
C VAL A 151 3.10 -18.45 -13.28
N SER A 152 2.54 -19.20 -14.24
CA SER A 152 1.86 -20.46 -13.98
C SER A 152 2.85 -21.43 -13.34
N VAL A 153 2.74 -21.64 -12.03
CA VAL A 153 3.37 -22.79 -11.38
C VAL A 153 2.54 -24.01 -11.78
N GLN A 154 2.92 -24.66 -12.87
CA GLN A 154 2.46 -26.02 -13.16
C GLN A 154 3.17 -26.95 -12.18
N THR A 155 2.52 -27.30 -11.08
CA THR A 155 2.88 -28.49 -10.31
C THR A 155 2.48 -29.71 -11.15
N ALA A 156 3.43 -30.27 -11.90
CA ALA A 156 3.28 -31.56 -12.52
C ALA A 156 3.16 -32.62 -11.42
N GLY A 157 1.93 -33.07 -11.15
CA GLY A 157 1.68 -34.25 -10.34
C GLY A 157 2.18 -35.48 -11.08
N ALA A 158 3.25 -36.08 -10.58
CA ALA A 158 3.70 -37.40 -11.02
C ALA A 158 2.57 -38.40 -10.77
N ARG A 159 2.06 -39.04 -11.84
CA ARG A 159 1.27 -40.27 -11.71
C ARG A 159 2.24 -41.41 -11.46
N SER A 160 2.10 -42.09 -10.33
CA SER A 160 2.68 -43.41 -10.11
C SER A 160 2.00 -44.42 -11.04
N THR A 161 2.84 -45.23 -11.67
CA THR A 161 2.50 -46.42 -12.48
C THR A 161 1.65 -47.43 -11.71
#